data_AF-A0A857GI64-F1
#
_entry.id   AF-A0A857GI64-F1
#
_cell.length_a   1.000
_cell.length_b   1.000
_cell.length_c   1.000
_cell.angle_alpha   90.00
_cell.angle_beta   90.00
_cell.angle_gamma   90.00
#
_symmetry.space_group_name_H-M   'P 1'
#
loop_
_entity.id
_entity.type
_entity.pdbx_description
1 polymer ?
#
loop_
_entity_poly.entity_id
_entity_poly.type
_entity_poly.pdbx_seq_one_letter_code
_entity_poly.pdbx_strand_id
1 'polypeptide(L)'
;MAKTSSLTLLIVAVGGVAVGYFAAQTLPNLAPPAEAPDAETTAEQDTTPAALQGLEYLTLGERARGEITSASELNGKDGSRFTRYAITLDEEALVEVSLSGALQGTVALYDDQLQLLANADTVRHRIEENGDYIVVISGADAHSYGPFNVNSRTIELSDADTMTVGTPIDSWLDTTEREITLTIEEAGMYQIEMRADEFDAYLELEGPNDYYREDDDSAGELNARIADFLAPGEYTLTARSAFGDGSGLFTLTAEPHELPGNGELRNDGTVTPNETLSGWYSGQDVTYDLEIDQAGMYQIDMSSSDVDAYLVLEGPNGYYREDDDSAGELNARIADFLAPGTYQLTARTAYGTDSGLFTLAIEPRDLPNDVELRNEGALTPDETLNGWYSGEALTYQLTIEESSLVTLSMSSNDFDTYLELYGEGVSYTDDDSGGGTNARLEQALLPGTYTVSARGFSASGSGMFELAVSAEPTEMQPDT
;
A
#
# COMPACT_ATOMS: atom_id res chain seq x y z
N MET A 1 20.35 -3.67 39.22
CA MET A 1 20.06 -4.54 40.39
C MET A 1 19.62 -5.88 39.84
N ALA A 2 20.44 -6.91 40.02
CA ALA A 2 20.16 -8.26 39.55
C ALA A 2 19.37 -9.05 40.61
N LYS A 3 18.32 -9.77 40.21
CA LYS A 3 17.79 -10.91 40.97
C LYS A 3 17.24 -11.99 40.02
N THR A 4 18.06 -13.00 39.84
CA THR A 4 17.69 -14.40 39.57
C THR A 4 17.05 -15.04 40.81
N SER A 5 16.07 -15.93 40.62
CA SER A 5 15.66 -16.97 41.59
C SER A 5 14.87 -18.04 40.83
N SER A 6 15.46 -19.19 40.49
CA SER A 6 15.55 -20.45 41.27
C SER A 6 14.23 -21.24 41.38
N LEU A 7 14.20 -22.32 40.59
CA LEU A 7 13.23 -23.42 40.56
C LEU A 7 13.16 -24.14 41.92
N THR A 8 11.95 -24.44 42.41
CA THR A 8 11.73 -25.38 43.52
C THR A 8 10.73 -26.44 43.09
N LEU A 9 11.16 -27.70 43.17
CA LEU A 9 10.39 -28.92 42.95
C LEU A 9 9.51 -29.21 44.17
N LEU A 10 8.21 -29.45 43.99
CA LEU A 10 7.33 -29.97 45.03
C LEU A 10 6.72 -31.30 44.57
N ILE A 11 7.10 -32.39 45.25
CA ILE A 11 6.44 -33.70 45.15
C ILE A 11 5.28 -33.70 46.16
N VAL A 12 4.07 -34.02 45.71
CA VAL A 12 2.95 -34.36 46.59
C VAL A 12 2.41 -35.73 46.19
N ALA A 13 2.57 -36.68 47.10
CA ALA A 13 1.88 -37.96 47.09
C ALA A 13 0.65 -37.86 48.00
N VAL A 14 -0.52 -38.28 47.51
CA VAL A 14 -1.66 -38.66 48.36
C VAL A 14 -2.34 -39.87 47.71
N GLY A 15 -2.43 -40.96 48.46
CA GLY A 15 -3.17 -42.17 48.10
C GLY A 15 -4.62 -42.15 48.59
N GLY A 16 -5.43 -43.05 48.05
CA GLY A 16 -6.78 -43.37 48.53
C GLY A 16 -7.39 -44.56 47.78
N VAL A 17 -7.74 -45.60 48.53
CA VAL A 17 -8.21 -46.93 48.08
C VAL A 17 -9.73 -46.98 47.92
N ALA A 18 -10.26 -47.68 46.90
CA ALA A 18 -11.54 -48.41 46.98
C ALA A 18 -11.68 -49.48 45.88
N VAL A 19 -12.40 -50.55 46.24
CA VAL A 19 -12.45 -51.89 45.65
C VAL A 19 -13.48 -52.03 44.52
N GLY A 20 -13.21 -52.90 43.52
CA GLY A 20 -14.21 -53.39 42.57
C GLY A 20 -13.73 -54.62 41.80
N TYR A 21 -14.02 -55.81 42.34
CA TYR A 21 -13.74 -57.12 41.75
C TYR A 21 -14.95 -57.55 40.91
N PHE A 22 -14.79 -57.71 39.60
CA PHE A 22 -15.70 -58.50 38.76
C PHE A 22 -14.89 -59.54 37.99
N ALA A 23 -15.10 -60.79 38.37
CA ALA A 23 -14.66 -61.96 37.65
C ALA A 23 -15.67 -62.28 36.54
N ALA A 24 -15.18 -62.47 35.32
CA ALA A 24 -15.87 -63.22 34.28
C ALA A 24 -14.89 -64.21 33.66
N GLN A 25 -15.33 -65.46 33.58
CA GLN A 25 -14.56 -66.65 33.23
C GLN A 25 -14.42 -66.81 31.72
N THR A 26 -13.29 -67.33 31.25
CA THR A 26 -13.17 -68.00 29.95
C THR A 26 -12.67 -69.43 30.15
N LEU A 27 -13.45 -70.40 29.68
CA LEU A 27 -13.10 -71.83 29.66
C LEU A 27 -12.10 -72.16 28.52
N PRO A 28 -11.34 -73.26 28.64
CA PRO A 28 -10.18 -73.58 27.81
C PRO A 28 -10.49 -74.57 26.67
N ASN A 29 -9.64 -74.62 25.63
CA ASN A 29 -9.30 -75.87 24.93
C ASN A 29 -8.07 -75.68 24.02
N LEU A 30 -6.93 -76.30 24.36
CA LEU A 30 -6.37 -77.54 23.78
C LEU A 30 -5.58 -77.31 22.49
N ALA A 31 -4.26 -77.13 22.65
CA ALA A 31 -3.26 -77.27 21.60
C ALA A 31 -2.85 -78.74 21.43
N PRO A 32 -2.67 -79.25 20.19
CA PRO A 32 -1.85 -80.43 19.92
C PRO A 32 -0.37 -80.04 19.70
N PRO A 33 0.59 -80.98 19.81
CA PRO A 33 2.01 -80.68 19.86
C PRO A 33 2.59 -80.30 18.50
N ALA A 34 3.60 -79.44 18.52
CA ALA A 34 4.34 -78.94 17.38
C ALA A 34 4.98 -80.06 16.55
N GLU A 35 4.57 -80.15 15.27
CA GLU A 35 5.42 -80.68 14.20
C GLU A 35 6.23 -79.50 13.64
N ALA A 36 7.54 -79.69 13.52
CA ALA A 36 8.43 -78.72 12.89
C ALA A 36 8.15 -78.69 11.38
N PRO A 37 7.91 -77.51 10.77
CA PRO A 37 8.02 -77.37 9.34
C PRO A 37 9.44 -76.95 8.95
N ASP A 38 9.86 -77.52 7.84
CA ASP A 38 11.13 -77.36 7.17
C ASP A 38 11.51 -75.91 6.92
N ALA A 39 12.82 -75.67 6.87
CA ALA A 39 13.39 -74.41 6.43
C ALA A 39 13.06 -74.18 4.95
N GLU A 40 11.92 -73.53 4.68
CA GLU A 40 11.73 -72.80 3.44
C GLU A 40 12.55 -71.51 3.54
N THR A 41 13.64 -71.47 2.78
CA THR A 41 14.26 -70.23 2.33
C THR A 41 13.22 -69.43 1.56
N THR A 42 12.49 -68.54 2.24
CA THR A 42 11.90 -67.37 1.60
C THR A 42 13.04 -66.47 1.17
N ALA A 43 13.45 -66.62 -0.09
CA ALA A 43 14.09 -65.53 -0.80
C ALA A 43 13.13 -64.33 -0.72
N GLU A 44 13.58 -63.22 -0.15
CA GLU A 44 12.99 -61.92 -0.41
C GLU A 44 13.00 -61.76 -1.94
N GLN A 45 11.85 -61.96 -2.56
CA GLN A 45 11.67 -61.58 -3.95
C GLN A 45 11.74 -60.06 -3.95
N ASP A 46 12.77 -59.49 -4.57
CA ASP A 46 12.76 -58.11 -5.04
C ASP A 46 11.48 -57.91 -5.87
N THR A 47 10.42 -57.42 -5.24
CA THR A 47 9.19 -57.06 -5.93
C THR A 47 9.33 -55.65 -6.48
N THR A 48 10.36 -55.41 -7.30
CA THR A 48 10.42 -54.19 -8.10
C THR A 48 9.25 -54.23 -9.09
N PRO A 49 8.37 -53.21 -9.09
CA PRO A 49 7.26 -53.12 -10.03
C PRO A 49 7.73 -53.37 -11.46
N ALA A 50 6.94 -54.09 -12.27
CA ALA A 50 7.33 -54.49 -13.62
C ALA A 50 7.69 -53.28 -14.51
N ALA A 51 7.13 -52.11 -14.22
CA ALA A 51 7.41 -50.85 -14.91
C ALA A 51 8.84 -50.31 -14.68
N LEU A 52 9.45 -50.64 -13.55
CA LEU A 52 10.78 -50.19 -13.13
C LEU A 52 11.89 -51.21 -13.48
N GLN A 53 11.52 -52.43 -13.89
CA GLN A 53 12.49 -53.49 -14.18
C GLN A 53 13.38 -53.13 -15.38
N GLY A 54 14.70 -53.16 -15.15
CA GLY A 54 15.70 -52.92 -16.19
C GLY A 54 15.96 -51.45 -16.51
N LEU A 55 15.36 -50.52 -15.76
CA LEU A 55 15.66 -49.09 -15.88
C LEU A 55 16.98 -48.75 -15.16
N GLU A 56 17.71 -47.79 -15.74
CA GLU A 56 18.82 -47.14 -15.06
C GLU A 56 18.27 -46.15 -14.02
N TYR A 57 18.93 -46.06 -12.86
CA TYR A 57 18.53 -45.14 -11.79
C TYR A 57 19.24 -43.79 -11.92
N LEU A 58 18.48 -42.71 -11.83
CA LEU A 58 18.99 -41.37 -11.57
C LEU A 58 19.24 -41.24 -10.06
N THR A 59 20.33 -40.55 -9.72
CA THR A 59 20.61 -40.15 -8.34
C THR A 59 20.19 -38.70 -8.16
N LEU A 60 19.27 -38.43 -7.23
CA LEU A 60 18.79 -37.09 -6.93
C LEU A 60 19.96 -36.18 -6.54
N GLY A 61 20.04 -34.98 -7.13
CA GLY A 61 21.14 -34.03 -6.94
C GLY A 61 22.35 -34.27 -7.86
N GLU A 62 22.41 -35.40 -8.57
CA GLU A 62 23.48 -35.68 -9.53
C GLU A 62 23.00 -35.48 -10.97
N ARG A 63 23.87 -34.89 -11.80
CA ARG A 63 23.58 -34.73 -13.22
C ARG A 63 23.82 -36.04 -13.97
N ALA A 64 22.77 -36.56 -14.61
CA ALA A 64 22.86 -37.65 -15.57
C ALA A 64 23.00 -37.16 -17.01
N ARG A 65 23.60 -37.97 -17.88
CA ARG A 65 23.80 -37.69 -19.31
C ARG A 65 23.20 -38.81 -20.15
N GLY A 66 22.54 -38.45 -21.24
CA GLY A 66 22.00 -39.40 -22.19
C GLY A 66 21.94 -38.83 -23.61
N GLU A 67 21.43 -39.64 -24.54
CA GLU A 67 21.22 -39.22 -25.93
C GLU A 67 19.96 -39.91 -26.48
N ILE A 68 19.07 -39.12 -27.09
CA ILE A 68 17.96 -39.67 -27.88
C ILE A 68 18.45 -39.92 -29.30
N THR A 69 18.35 -41.18 -29.76
CA THR A 69 18.79 -41.60 -31.10
C THR A 69 17.65 -42.32 -31.84
N SER A 70 17.86 -42.64 -33.11
CA SER A 70 16.90 -43.43 -33.90
C SER A 70 16.66 -44.85 -33.35
N ALA A 71 17.53 -45.33 -32.45
CA ALA A 71 17.39 -46.62 -31.78
C ALA A 71 16.60 -46.54 -30.47
N SER A 72 16.36 -45.33 -29.93
CA SER A 72 15.56 -45.11 -28.72
C SER A 72 14.09 -45.53 -28.95
N GLU A 73 13.34 -45.72 -27.86
CA GLU A 73 11.95 -46.18 -27.93
C GLU A 73 11.08 -45.21 -28.71
N LEU A 74 10.14 -45.73 -29.51
CA LEU A 74 9.26 -44.93 -30.36
C LEU A 74 7.95 -44.63 -29.65
N ASN A 75 7.61 -43.36 -29.50
CA ASN A 75 6.27 -42.94 -29.13
C ASN A 75 5.34 -43.11 -30.35
N GLY A 76 4.41 -44.05 -30.26
CA GLY A 76 3.50 -44.37 -31.36
C GLY A 76 2.45 -43.30 -31.68
N LYS A 77 2.27 -42.29 -30.82
CA LYS A 77 1.28 -41.21 -31.00
C LYS A 77 1.77 -40.14 -31.97
N ASP A 78 3.02 -39.69 -31.81
CA ASP A 78 3.60 -38.53 -32.50
C ASP A 78 4.91 -38.85 -33.24
N GLY A 79 5.44 -40.07 -33.08
CA GLY A 79 6.68 -40.51 -33.71
C GLY A 79 7.95 -40.03 -33.02
N SER A 80 7.84 -39.30 -31.91
CA SER A 80 8.98 -38.90 -31.07
C SER A 80 9.68 -40.12 -30.46
N ARG A 81 10.86 -39.88 -29.91
CA ARG A 81 11.72 -40.92 -29.34
C ARG A 81 12.02 -40.61 -27.90
N PHE A 82 12.00 -41.64 -27.06
CA PHE A 82 12.18 -41.45 -25.61
C PHE A 82 13.08 -42.51 -24.98
N THR A 83 13.53 -42.20 -23.77
CA THR A 83 14.20 -43.13 -22.85
C THR A 83 13.60 -42.97 -21.46
N ARG A 84 13.76 -44.00 -20.63
CA ARG A 84 13.18 -44.07 -19.28
C ARG A 84 14.26 -44.32 -18.24
N TYR A 85 14.11 -43.68 -17.10
CA TYR A 85 14.93 -43.87 -15.92
C TYR A 85 14.04 -44.06 -14.70
N ALA A 86 14.55 -44.77 -13.69
CA ALA A 86 13.96 -44.80 -12.36
C ALA A 86 14.60 -43.71 -11.48
N ILE A 87 13.87 -43.19 -10.50
CA ILE A 87 14.41 -42.29 -9.47
C ILE A 87 13.68 -42.55 -8.14
N THR A 88 14.43 -42.68 -7.05
CA THR A 88 13.85 -42.84 -5.71
C THR A 88 13.61 -41.47 -5.10
N LEU A 89 12.39 -41.19 -4.66
CA LEU A 89 11.97 -39.91 -4.10
C LEU A 89 11.28 -40.10 -2.75
N ASP A 90 11.55 -39.18 -1.83
CA ASP A 90 10.99 -39.19 -0.47
C ASP A 90 9.61 -38.52 -0.44
N GLU A 91 8.74 -38.97 0.46
CA GLU A 91 7.42 -38.36 0.74
C GLU A 91 7.57 -36.88 1.12
N GLU A 92 6.60 -36.05 0.72
CA GLU A 92 6.50 -34.60 0.94
C GLU A 92 7.56 -33.74 0.23
N ALA A 93 8.59 -34.35 -0.37
CA ALA A 93 9.63 -33.61 -1.09
C ALA A 93 9.06 -32.90 -2.32
N LEU A 94 9.39 -31.61 -2.50
CA LEU A 94 9.21 -30.95 -3.78
C LEU A 94 10.43 -31.24 -4.67
N VAL A 95 10.21 -31.96 -5.75
CA VAL A 95 11.29 -32.40 -6.65
C VAL A 95 11.21 -31.62 -7.95
N GLU A 96 12.34 -31.06 -8.37
CA GLU A 96 12.53 -30.47 -9.69
C GLU A 96 13.37 -31.40 -10.56
N VAL A 97 12.90 -31.71 -11.76
CA VAL A 97 13.64 -32.43 -12.80
C VAL A 97 13.65 -31.60 -14.07
N SER A 98 14.84 -31.17 -14.48
CA SER A 98 15.02 -30.30 -15.66
C SER A 98 15.86 -30.97 -16.75
N LEU A 99 15.47 -30.72 -17.99
CA LEU A 99 16.22 -31.11 -19.18
C LEU A 99 17.12 -29.98 -19.64
N SER A 100 18.37 -30.29 -19.97
CA SER A 100 19.29 -29.34 -20.61
C SER A 100 20.16 -30.02 -21.65
N GLY A 101 20.64 -29.29 -22.66
CA GLY A 101 21.51 -29.85 -23.70
C GLY A 101 21.03 -29.48 -25.10
N ALA A 102 21.44 -30.27 -26.09
CA ALA A 102 21.10 -30.02 -27.50
C ALA A 102 19.75 -30.63 -27.90
N LEU A 103 19.25 -31.60 -27.12
CA LEU A 103 17.93 -32.19 -27.33
C LEU A 103 16.84 -31.14 -27.11
N GLN A 104 15.99 -30.94 -28.12
CA GLN A 104 14.70 -30.28 -27.97
C GLN A 104 13.70 -31.33 -27.53
N GLY A 105 13.31 -31.30 -26.25
CA GLY A 105 12.55 -32.39 -25.64
C GLY A 105 11.92 -31.99 -24.32
N THR A 106 11.16 -32.92 -23.76
CA THR A 106 10.42 -32.74 -22.51
C THR A 106 10.80 -33.83 -21.51
N VAL A 107 10.55 -33.54 -20.24
CA VAL A 107 10.57 -34.48 -19.13
C VAL A 107 9.13 -34.82 -18.77
N ALA A 108 8.85 -36.09 -18.51
CA ALA A 108 7.62 -36.52 -17.88
C ALA A 108 7.91 -37.39 -16.66
N LEU A 109 7.19 -37.16 -15.57
CA LEU A 109 7.29 -37.91 -14.32
C LEU A 109 6.05 -38.78 -14.17
N TYR A 110 6.27 -40.06 -13.86
CA TYR A 110 5.22 -41.04 -13.61
C TYR A 110 5.45 -41.73 -12.28
N ASP A 111 4.36 -42.19 -11.64
CA ASP A 111 4.43 -43.13 -10.53
C ASP A 111 4.82 -44.56 -11.00
N ASP A 112 4.97 -45.49 -10.05
CA ASP A 112 5.30 -46.89 -10.32
C ASP A 112 4.14 -47.70 -10.92
N GLN A 113 2.92 -47.13 -10.97
CA GLN A 113 1.76 -47.66 -11.69
C GLN A 113 1.54 -47.01 -13.07
N LEU A 114 2.52 -46.25 -13.57
CA LEU A 114 2.50 -45.57 -14.87
C LEU A 114 1.39 -44.50 -15.01
N GLN A 115 0.90 -43.91 -13.91
CA GLN A 115 0.12 -42.68 -13.98
C GLN A 115 1.05 -41.49 -14.23
N LEU A 116 0.65 -40.63 -15.17
CA LEU A 116 1.39 -39.41 -15.46
C LEU A 116 1.11 -38.38 -14.37
N LEU A 117 2.16 -37.91 -13.70
CA LEU A 117 2.07 -36.90 -12.65
C LEU A 117 2.26 -35.49 -13.22
N ALA A 118 3.28 -35.31 -14.05
CA ALA A 118 3.59 -34.03 -14.68
C ALA A 118 4.42 -34.21 -15.96
N ASN A 119 4.33 -33.26 -16.89
CA ASN A 119 5.20 -33.19 -18.06
C ASN A 119 5.47 -31.74 -18.47
N ALA A 120 6.74 -31.40 -18.70
CA ALA A 120 7.21 -30.08 -19.08
C ALA A 120 8.71 -30.14 -19.43
N ASP A 121 9.30 -29.03 -19.86
CA ASP A 121 10.77 -28.92 -20.02
C ASP A 121 11.48 -28.96 -18.65
N THR A 122 10.82 -28.43 -17.63
CA THR A 122 11.17 -28.57 -16.21
C THR A 122 9.93 -29.04 -15.46
N VAL A 123 9.99 -30.22 -14.85
CA VAL A 123 8.92 -30.76 -14.02
C VAL A 123 9.20 -30.42 -12.57
N ARG A 124 8.23 -29.79 -11.90
CA ARG A 124 8.18 -29.67 -10.44
C ARG A 124 6.98 -30.45 -9.93
N HIS A 125 7.17 -31.30 -8.93
CA HIS A 125 6.10 -32.11 -8.38
C HIS A 125 6.34 -32.40 -6.90
N ARG A 126 5.30 -32.23 -6.08
CA ARG A 126 5.32 -32.59 -4.66
C ARG A 126 4.99 -34.07 -4.53
N ILE A 127 5.88 -34.82 -3.91
CA ILE A 127 5.78 -36.28 -3.82
C ILE A 127 4.80 -36.68 -2.71
N GLU A 128 3.76 -37.43 -3.07
CA GLU A 128 2.71 -37.86 -2.13
C GLU A 128 3.09 -39.10 -1.32
N GLU A 129 3.91 -40.00 -1.88
CA GLU A 129 4.30 -41.25 -1.25
C GLU A 129 5.78 -41.52 -1.49
N ASN A 130 6.48 -42.01 -0.47
CA ASN A 130 7.88 -42.42 -0.63
C ASN A 130 7.98 -43.63 -1.58
N GLY A 131 8.80 -43.55 -2.62
CA GLY A 131 8.95 -44.66 -3.56
C GLY A 131 9.82 -44.39 -4.78
N ASP A 132 9.78 -45.33 -5.72
CA ASP A 132 10.47 -45.23 -7.00
C ASP A 132 9.52 -44.68 -8.07
N TYR A 133 9.96 -43.64 -8.76
CA TYR A 133 9.23 -42.97 -9.83
C TYR A 133 9.93 -43.18 -11.17
N ILE A 134 9.23 -42.95 -12.27
CA ILE A 134 9.77 -43.08 -13.63
C ILE A 134 9.90 -41.70 -14.26
N VAL A 135 11.14 -41.35 -14.63
CA VAL A 135 11.46 -40.16 -15.42
C VAL A 135 11.60 -40.55 -16.88
N VAL A 136 10.76 -39.98 -17.73
CA VAL A 136 10.79 -40.18 -19.19
C VAL A 136 11.34 -38.94 -19.85
N ILE A 137 12.42 -39.10 -20.62
CA ILE A 137 12.98 -38.03 -21.44
C ILE A 137 12.59 -38.30 -22.88
N SER A 138 11.85 -37.38 -23.50
CA SER A 138 11.36 -37.52 -24.88
C SER A 138 11.84 -36.37 -25.74
N GLY A 139 12.14 -36.64 -27.01
CA GLY A 139 12.22 -35.59 -28.02
C GLY A 139 10.86 -34.91 -28.23
N ALA A 140 10.87 -33.63 -28.61
CA ALA A 140 9.66 -32.85 -28.86
C ALA A 140 8.86 -33.36 -30.08
N ASP A 141 9.55 -33.91 -31.09
CA ASP A 141 8.92 -34.54 -32.25
C ASP A 141 9.77 -35.69 -32.84
N ALA A 142 9.32 -36.28 -33.95
CA ALA A 142 9.96 -37.43 -34.61
C ALA A 142 11.39 -37.17 -35.15
N HIS A 143 11.81 -35.91 -35.22
CA HIS A 143 13.12 -35.44 -35.67
C HIS A 143 13.97 -34.91 -34.51
N SER A 144 13.45 -34.86 -33.29
CA SER A 144 14.18 -34.42 -32.10
C SER A 144 15.09 -35.52 -31.58
N TYR A 145 16.36 -35.44 -31.98
CA TYR A 145 17.44 -36.32 -31.53
C TYR A 145 18.58 -35.49 -30.95
N GLY A 146 19.38 -36.12 -30.10
CA GLY A 146 20.63 -35.55 -29.64
C GLY A 146 20.88 -35.72 -28.15
N PRO A 147 22.05 -35.25 -27.69
CA PRO A 147 22.48 -35.41 -26.33
C PRO A 147 21.71 -34.49 -25.38
N PHE A 148 21.48 -34.99 -24.17
CA PHE A 148 20.84 -34.28 -23.08
C PHE A 148 21.55 -34.54 -21.76
N ASN A 149 21.26 -33.66 -20.79
CA ASN A 149 21.55 -33.84 -19.39
C ASN A 149 20.23 -33.73 -18.63
N VAL A 150 20.05 -34.60 -17.64
CA VAL A 150 18.98 -34.51 -16.66
C VAL A 150 19.61 -34.01 -15.36
N ASN A 151 19.07 -32.93 -14.82
CA ASN A 151 19.40 -32.48 -13.47
C ASN A 151 18.15 -32.66 -12.62
N SER A 152 18.31 -33.26 -11.45
CA SER A 152 17.25 -33.36 -10.46
C SER A 152 17.71 -32.81 -9.13
N ARG A 153 16.82 -32.18 -8.38
CA ARG A 153 17.09 -31.67 -7.02
C ARG A 153 15.80 -31.60 -6.22
N THR A 154 15.94 -31.62 -4.90
CA THR A 154 14.87 -31.21 -3.99
C THR A 154 14.90 -29.69 -3.84
N ILE A 155 13.72 -29.09 -3.82
CA ILE A 155 13.52 -27.69 -3.46
C ILE A 155 13.09 -27.68 -1.99
N GLU A 156 13.84 -26.95 -1.16
CA GLU A 156 13.45 -26.73 0.23
C GLU A 156 12.33 -25.68 0.25
N LEU A 157 11.20 -26.05 0.81
CA LEU A 157 10.06 -25.16 1.02
C LEU A 157 10.12 -24.59 2.43
N SER A 158 9.64 -23.36 2.57
CA SER A 158 9.43 -22.72 3.85
C SER A 158 7.99 -22.96 4.31
N ASP A 159 7.86 -23.52 5.50
CA ASP A 159 6.62 -23.61 6.26
C ASP A 159 6.44 -22.42 7.23
N ALA A 160 7.24 -21.35 7.05
CA ALA A 160 7.16 -20.18 7.92
C ALA A 160 5.82 -19.46 7.73
N ASP A 161 5.13 -19.21 8.84
CA ASP A 161 3.92 -18.38 8.89
C ASP A 161 4.23 -16.89 9.04
N THR A 162 5.52 -16.53 9.12
CA THR A 162 6.01 -15.15 9.27
C THR A 162 7.13 -14.84 8.29
N MET A 163 7.15 -13.63 7.76
CA MET A 163 8.16 -13.11 6.84
C MET A 163 8.89 -11.92 7.46
N THR A 164 10.21 -11.87 7.27
CA THR A 164 11.03 -10.71 7.57
C THR A 164 11.47 -10.06 6.26
N VAL A 165 11.43 -8.73 6.21
CA VAL A 165 11.92 -7.94 5.07
C VAL A 165 13.34 -8.36 4.68
N GLY A 166 13.57 -8.54 3.38
CA GLY A 166 14.83 -8.95 2.77
C GLY A 166 15.09 -10.47 2.78
N THR A 167 14.18 -11.28 3.35
CA THR A 167 14.30 -12.75 3.33
C THR A 167 13.19 -13.36 2.45
N PRO A 168 13.53 -14.00 1.32
CA PRO A 168 12.54 -14.63 0.46
C PRO A 168 11.90 -15.84 1.13
N ILE A 169 10.64 -16.12 0.80
CA ILE A 169 9.91 -17.33 1.16
C ILE A 169 9.57 -18.09 -0.11
N ASP A 170 10.20 -19.25 -0.30
CA ASP A 170 9.81 -20.23 -1.31
C ASP A 170 8.76 -21.17 -0.70
N SER A 171 7.58 -21.25 -1.29
CA SER A 171 6.48 -22.08 -0.77
C SER A 171 5.68 -22.72 -1.91
N TRP A 172 4.80 -23.66 -1.55
CA TRP A 172 3.99 -24.42 -2.51
C TRP A 172 2.52 -24.14 -2.30
N LEU A 173 1.81 -23.80 -3.38
CA LEU A 173 0.37 -23.58 -3.38
C LEU A 173 -0.36 -24.86 -3.79
N ASP A 174 -1.28 -25.36 -2.96
CA ASP A 174 -2.06 -26.59 -3.18
C ASP A 174 -3.55 -26.33 -3.46
N THR A 175 -3.85 -25.20 -4.12
CA THR A 175 -5.17 -24.60 -4.39
C THR A 175 -5.81 -23.81 -3.24
N THR A 176 -5.34 -23.99 -2.00
CA THR A 176 -5.70 -23.09 -0.90
C THR A 176 -4.76 -21.90 -0.88
N GLU A 177 -5.24 -20.72 -0.51
CA GLU A 177 -4.39 -19.55 -0.28
C GLU A 177 -3.39 -19.78 0.85
N ARG A 178 -2.25 -19.10 0.76
CA ARG A 178 -1.21 -19.12 1.79
C ARG A 178 -1.14 -17.75 2.46
N GLU A 179 -1.53 -17.72 3.72
CA GLU A 179 -1.39 -16.53 4.58
C GLU A 179 -0.03 -16.51 5.28
N ILE A 180 0.64 -15.35 5.28
CA ILE A 180 1.92 -15.10 5.94
C ILE A 180 1.88 -13.73 6.63
N THR A 181 2.34 -13.66 7.88
CA THR A 181 2.47 -12.38 8.59
C THR A 181 3.78 -11.67 8.23
N LEU A 182 3.71 -10.44 7.73
CA LEU A 182 4.85 -9.58 7.45
C LEU A 182 4.95 -8.48 8.52
N THR A 183 6.12 -8.36 9.17
CA THR A 183 6.40 -7.26 10.11
C THR A 183 7.16 -6.13 9.42
N ILE A 184 6.60 -4.92 9.48
CA ILE A 184 7.26 -3.67 9.07
C ILE A 184 7.76 -2.97 10.33
N GLU A 185 9.08 -2.82 10.46
CA GLU A 185 9.69 -2.20 11.65
C GLU A 185 9.78 -0.67 11.54
N GLU A 186 10.02 -0.16 10.32
CA GLU A 186 10.22 1.26 10.04
C GLU A 186 9.30 1.72 8.91
N ALA A 187 8.76 2.93 9.04
CA ALA A 187 7.91 3.52 8.00
C ALA A 187 8.74 3.73 6.72
N GLY A 188 8.18 3.38 5.57
CA GLY A 188 8.90 3.54 4.31
C GLY A 188 8.19 2.91 3.14
N MET A 189 8.77 3.06 1.95
CA MET A 189 8.32 2.34 0.76
C MET A 189 8.85 0.92 0.78
N TYR A 190 7.96 -0.02 0.49
CA TYR A 190 8.28 -1.43 0.35
C TYR A 190 7.76 -1.93 -0.99
N GLN A 191 8.52 -2.85 -1.58
CA GLN A 191 8.11 -3.61 -2.73
C GLN A 191 7.95 -5.07 -2.29
N ILE A 192 6.75 -5.59 -2.49
CA ILE A 192 6.40 -6.98 -2.19
C ILE A 192 6.01 -7.64 -3.50
N GLU A 193 6.69 -8.73 -3.85
CA GLU A 193 6.41 -9.48 -5.08
C GLU A 193 6.08 -10.94 -4.76
N MET A 194 5.11 -11.48 -5.49
CA MET A 194 4.84 -12.90 -5.59
C MET A 194 5.16 -13.36 -7.00
N ARG A 195 6.11 -14.29 -7.12
CA ARG A 195 6.51 -14.86 -8.41
C ARG A 195 6.10 -16.33 -8.51
N ALA A 196 5.46 -16.70 -9.61
CA ALA A 196 5.02 -18.06 -9.89
C ALA A 196 5.15 -18.37 -11.38
N ASP A 197 5.81 -19.50 -11.71
CA ASP A 197 5.96 -19.94 -13.11
C ASP A 197 4.74 -20.77 -13.58
N GLU A 198 4.12 -21.50 -12.65
CA GLU A 198 3.09 -22.50 -12.97
C GLU A 198 1.65 -21.98 -12.92
N PHE A 199 1.41 -20.80 -12.34
CA PHE A 199 0.08 -20.23 -12.18
C PHE A 199 0.11 -18.70 -12.18
N ASP A 200 -1.07 -18.11 -12.40
CA ASP A 200 -1.29 -16.66 -12.38
C ASP A 200 -1.31 -16.16 -10.93
N ALA A 201 -0.30 -15.39 -10.53
CA ALA A 201 -0.12 -14.96 -9.15
C ALA A 201 -1.16 -13.91 -8.76
N TYR A 202 -1.62 -13.95 -7.51
CA TYR A 202 -2.49 -12.94 -6.95
C TYR A 202 -2.10 -12.73 -5.50
N LEU A 203 -1.74 -11.50 -5.17
CA LEU A 203 -1.21 -11.11 -3.88
C LEU A 203 -2.13 -10.10 -3.22
N GLU A 204 -2.53 -10.36 -1.99
CA GLU A 204 -3.25 -9.42 -1.14
C GLU A 204 -2.38 -9.04 0.06
N LEU A 205 -2.50 -7.79 0.51
CA LEU A 205 -1.80 -7.23 1.65
C LEU A 205 -2.81 -6.45 2.50
N GLU A 206 -3.12 -7.00 3.66
CA GLU A 206 -3.94 -6.37 4.69
C GLU A 206 -3.07 -5.81 5.81
N GLY A 207 -3.42 -4.66 6.36
CA GLY A 207 -2.63 -3.99 7.39
C GLY A 207 -3.46 -3.22 8.42
N PRO A 208 -2.80 -2.49 9.33
CA PRO A 208 -3.46 -1.63 10.30
C PRO A 208 -4.32 -0.55 9.62
N ASN A 209 -5.30 0.01 10.35
CA ASN A 209 -6.16 1.11 9.88
C ASN A 209 -6.92 0.83 8.57
N ASP A 210 -7.45 -0.40 8.44
CA ASP A 210 -8.20 -0.86 7.26
C ASP A 210 -7.39 -0.75 5.96
N TYR A 211 -6.05 -0.79 6.04
CA TYR A 211 -5.17 -0.85 4.89
C TYR A 211 -5.39 -2.17 4.13
N TYR A 212 -5.63 -2.07 2.83
CA TYR A 212 -5.82 -3.21 1.94
C TYR A 212 -5.25 -2.90 0.56
N ARG A 213 -4.48 -3.84 0.01
CA ARG A 213 -3.98 -3.82 -1.36
C ARG A 213 -4.02 -5.20 -1.98
N GLU A 214 -4.23 -5.23 -3.28
CA GLU A 214 -4.16 -6.44 -4.10
C GLU A 214 -3.45 -6.13 -5.42
N ASP A 215 -2.78 -7.13 -6.00
CA ASP A 215 -2.20 -7.08 -7.34
C ASP A 215 -2.04 -8.50 -7.91
N ASP A 216 -2.07 -8.66 -9.23
CA ASP A 216 -1.89 -9.94 -9.93
C ASP A 216 -0.87 -9.91 -11.09
N ASP A 217 -0.68 -8.78 -11.79
CA ASP A 217 0.15 -8.75 -13.00
C ASP A 217 1.20 -7.62 -13.08
N SER A 218 1.41 -6.84 -12.01
CA SER A 218 2.31 -5.69 -12.06
C SER A 218 3.80 -6.07 -12.06
N ALA A 219 4.21 -7.29 -11.67
CA ALA A 219 5.61 -7.74 -11.71
C ALA A 219 6.07 -8.26 -13.08
N GLY A 220 5.21 -8.20 -14.10
CA GLY A 220 5.47 -8.72 -15.44
C GLY A 220 5.23 -10.22 -15.55
N GLU A 221 4.97 -10.66 -16.78
CA GLU A 221 4.35 -11.97 -17.03
C GLU A 221 2.99 -12.05 -16.31
N LEU A 222 2.82 -13.01 -15.39
CA LEU A 222 1.62 -13.21 -14.56
C LEU A 222 2.00 -13.16 -13.07
N ASN A 223 2.94 -12.28 -12.73
CA ASN A 223 3.47 -12.13 -11.37
C ASN A 223 2.90 -10.86 -10.72
N ALA A 224 2.62 -10.94 -9.42
CA ALA A 224 2.05 -9.84 -8.65
C ALA A 224 3.13 -8.98 -7.99
N ARG A 225 2.92 -7.66 -7.95
CA ARG A 225 3.75 -6.71 -7.21
C ARG A 225 2.91 -5.62 -6.55
N ILE A 226 3.04 -5.51 -5.23
CA ILE A 226 2.55 -4.38 -4.45
C ILE A 226 3.75 -3.49 -4.10
N ALA A 227 3.71 -2.22 -4.51
CA ALA A 227 4.71 -1.22 -4.13
C ALA A 227 4.00 -0.04 -3.46
N ASP A 228 4.21 0.13 -2.15
CA ASP A 228 3.47 1.10 -1.34
C ASP A 228 4.26 1.59 -0.12
N PHE A 229 3.82 2.71 0.47
CA PHE A 229 4.34 3.26 1.72
C PHE A 229 3.64 2.57 2.89
N LEU A 230 4.39 1.80 3.67
CA LEU A 230 3.88 1.05 4.80
C LEU A 230 4.33 1.71 6.11
N ALA A 231 3.38 1.84 7.05
CA ALA A 231 3.67 2.25 8.42
C ALA A 231 4.21 1.06 9.23
N PRO A 232 4.91 1.30 10.36
CA PRO A 232 5.32 0.22 11.25
C PRO A 232 4.11 -0.55 11.77
N GLY A 233 4.15 -1.88 11.67
CA GLY A 233 3.03 -2.72 12.03
C GLY A 233 3.13 -4.15 11.51
N GLU A 234 2.11 -4.93 11.86
CA GLU A 234 1.92 -6.29 11.36
C GLU A 234 0.94 -6.26 10.19
N TYR A 235 1.31 -6.92 9.10
CA TYR A 235 0.52 -7.06 7.89
C TYR A 235 0.27 -8.54 7.60
N THR A 236 -0.86 -8.85 6.97
CA THR A 236 -1.18 -10.20 6.46
C THR A 236 -1.01 -10.19 4.95
N LEU A 237 -0.08 -11.03 4.46
CA LEU A 237 0.09 -11.35 3.05
C LEU A 237 -0.74 -12.59 2.73
N THR A 238 -1.65 -12.50 1.77
CA THR A 238 -2.38 -13.65 1.24
C THR A 238 -1.90 -13.92 -0.19
N ALA A 239 -1.19 -15.03 -0.37
CA ALA A 239 -0.69 -15.49 -1.65
C ALA A 239 -1.61 -16.58 -2.22
N ARG A 240 -2.17 -16.35 -3.40
CA ARG A 240 -3.05 -17.30 -4.08
C ARG A 240 -2.89 -17.24 -5.59
N SER A 241 -3.57 -18.15 -6.28
CA SER A 241 -3.75 -18.02 -7.73
C SER A 241 -4.93 -17.11 -8.03
N ALA A 242 -4.85 -16.31 -9.09
CA ALA A 242 -5.90 -15.35 -9.47
C ALA A 242 -7.30 -15.98 -9.63
N PHE A 243 -7.37 -17.23 -10.10
CA PHE A 243 -8.63 -17.95 -10.35
C PHE A 243 -8.94 -19.07 -9.34
N GLY A 244 -8.10 -19.26 -8.32
CA GLY A 244 -8.30 -20.23 -7.23
C GLY A 244 -8.08 -21.71 -7.57
N ASP A 245 -7.63 -22.03 -8.79
CA ASP A 245 -7.36 -23.40 -9.26
C ASP A 245 -5.88 -23.64 -9.61
N GLY A 246 -5.02 -22.63 -9.43
CA GLY A 246 -3.59 -22.74 -9.62
C GLY A 246 -2.92 -23.53 -8.50
N SER A 247 -1.90 -24.29 -8.86
CA SER A 247 -1.01 -24.98 -7.93
C SER A 247 0.41 -24.95 -8.48
N GLY A 248 1.41 -24.83 -7.62
CA GLY A 248 2.78 -24.66 -8.06
C GLY A 248 3.69 -24.05 -7.00
N LEU A 249 4.96 -23.90 -7.39
CA LEU A 249 5.94 -23.22 -6.57
C LEU A 249 5.73 -21.70 -6.72
N PHE A 250 5.85 -20.98 -5.62
CA PHE A 250 5.95 -19.53 -5.67
C PHE A 250 7.02 -19.03 -4.70
N THR A 251 7.54 -17.85 -5.03
CA THR A 251 8.48 -17.11 -4.18
C THR A 251 7.84 -15.79 -3.79
N LEU A 252 7.77 -15.52 -2.48
CA LEU A 252 7.45 -14.20 -1.94
C LEU A 252 8.73 -13.46 -1.57
N THR A 253 8.79 -12.19 -1.96
CA THR A 253 9.85 -11.25 -1.57
C THR A 253 9.23 -9.97 -1.04
N ALA A 254 9.86 -9.37 -0.04
CA ALA A 254 9.49 -8.07 0.51
C ALA A 254 10.78 -7.31 0.79
N GLU A 255 10.98 -6.17 0.13
CA GLU A 255 12.22 -5.39 0.21
C GLU A 255 11.90 -3.90 0.38
N PRO A 256 12.73 -3.13 1.11
CA PRO A 256 12.61 -1.68 1.10
C PRO A 256 12.87 -1.16 -0.32
N HIS A 257 12.10 -0.17 -0.75
CA HIS A 257 12.20 0.43 -2.06
C HIS A 257 12.57 1.90 -1.94
N GLU A 258 13.76 2.29 -2.42
CA GLU A 258 14.14 3.71 -2.45
C GLU A 258 13.49 4.40 -3.65
N LEU A 259 12.71 5.47 -3.39
CA LEU A 259 12.15 6.26 -4.48
C LEU A 259 13.23 7.12 -5.17
N PRO A 260 13.12 7.33 -6.50
CA PRO A 260 13.99 8.24 -7.21
C PRO A 260 13.69 9.70 -6.82
N GLY A 261 14.58 10.36 -6.07
CA GLY A 261 14.42 11.77 -5.69
C GLY A 261 15.42 12.26 -4.65
N ASN A 262 15.44 13.58 -4.42
CA ASN A 262 16.33 14.24 -3.45
C ASN A 262 15.61 14.62 -2.14
N GLY A 263 14.36 14.20 -1.94
CA GLY A 263 13.53 14.52 -0.78
C GLY A 263 13.37 13.32 0.15
N GLU A 264 13.17 13.59 1.45
CA GLU A 264 12.71 12.59 2.41
C GLU A 264 11.25 12.25 2.07
N LEU A 265 10.95 10.96 1.93
CA LEU A 265 9.59 10.49 1.76
C LEU A 265 8.93 10.39 3.13
N ARG A 266 7.85 11.15 3.32
CA ARG A 266 7.15 11.25 4.59
C ARG A 266 5.66 11.42 4.34
N ASN A 267 4.83 10.61 5.00
CA ASN A 267 3.37 10.64 4.89
C ASN A 267 2.67 11.17 6.14
N ASP A 268 3.41 11.70 7.11
CA ASP A 268 2.86 12.22 8.35
C ASP A 268 3.79 13.27 9.00
N GLY A 269 3.38 13.75 10.18
CA GLY A 269 4.20 14.59 11.04
C GLY A 269 4.10 16.09 10.74
N THR A 270 5.01 16.84 11.35
CA THR A 270 5.02 18.30 11.30
C THR A 270 5.75 18.81 10.07
N VAL A 271 5.15 19.77 9.36
CA VAL A 271 5.74 20.52 8.25
C VAL A 271 5.87 21.99 8.62
N THR A 272 6.90 22.65 8.09
CA THR A 272 7.17 24.08 8.32
C THR A 272 7.44 24.83 7.01
N PRO A 273 7.30 26.17 6.98
CA PRO A 273 7.65 26.94 5.80
C PRO A 273 9.13 26.81 5.38
N ASN A 274 9.37 26.83 4.07
CA ASN A 274 10.62 26.52 3.37
C ASN A 274 11.00 25.03 3.36
N GLU A 275 10.02 24.16 3.56
CA GLU A 275 10.18 22.72 3.45
C GLU A 275 9.66 22.21 2.11
N THR A 276 10.37 21.24 1.53
CA THR A 276 9.92 20.47 0.39
C THR A 276 10.11 19.00 0.71
N LEU A 277 9.04 18.22 0.60
CA LEU A 277 9.05 16.78 0.88
C LEU A 277 8.33 16.00 -0.21
N SER A 278 8.61 14.71 -0.25
CA SER A 278 7.85 13.77 -1.06
C SER A 278 6.87 13.01 -0.18
N GLY A 279 5.67 12.73 -0.69
CA GLY A 279 4.69 11.89 -0.05
C GLY A 279 4.12 10.87 -1.04
N TRP A 280 3.50 9.82 -0.55
CA TRP A 280 2.92 8.75 -1.35
C TRP A 280 1.43 8.64 -1.04
N TYR A 281 0.57 8.86 -2.02
CA TYR A 281 -0.86 8.64 -1.86
C TYR A 281 -1.18 7.18 -2.18
N SER A 282 -1.89 6.52 -1.27
CA SER A 282 -2.32 5.13 -1.44
C SER A 282 -3.79 4.93 -1.06
N GLY A 283 -4.67 5.78 -1.59
CA GLY A 283 -6.13 5.67 -1.39
C GLY A 283 -6.62 6.20 -0.04
N GLN A 284 -5.70 6.51 0.88
CA GLN A 284 -5.96 7.20 2.14
C GLN A 284 -5.40 8.62 2.09
N ASP A 285 -6.11 9.56 2.70
CA ASP A 285 -5.68 10.94 2.84
C ASP A 285 -4.37 11.03 3.63
N VAL A 286 -3.41 11.81 3.12
CA VAL A 286 -2.11 12.01 3.76
C VAL A 286 -2.14 13.34 4.49
N THR A 287 -2.03 13.30 5.82
CA THR A 287 -2.23 14.48 6.67
C THR A 287 -0.96 14.90 7.42
N TYR A 288 -0.67 16.19 7.38
CA TYR A 288 0.46 16.83 8.07
C TYR A 288 -0.01 17.94 9.02
N ASP A 289 0.76 18.18 10.07
CA ASP A 289 0.59 19.33 10.96
C ASP A 289 1.48 20.49 10.45
N LEU A 290 0.89 21.51 9.83
CA LEU A 290 1.60 22.70 9.36
C LEU A 290 1.71 23.75 10.48
N GLU A 291 2.94 24.07 10.88
CA GLU A 291 3.21 25.11 11.89
C GLU A 291 3.59 26.45 11.23
N ILE A 292 2.79 27.49 11.51
CA ILE A 292 3.03 28.87 11.08
C ILE A 292 3.46 29.70 12.29
N ASP A 293 4.70 30.19 12.30
CA ASP A 293 5.25 31.00 13.39
C ASP A 293 4.96 32.49 13.26
N GLN A 294 4.77 32.98 12.03
CA GLN A 294 4.63 34.40 11.72
C GLN A 294 3.45 34.63 10.80
N ALA A 295 2.69 35.69 11.04
CA ALA A 295 1.62 36.07 10.14
C ALA A 295 2.21 36.48 8.78
N GLY A 296 1.67 35.97 7.69
CA GLY A 296 2.21 36.27 6.37
C GLY A 296 1.48 35.57 5.25
N MET A 297 1.83 35.92 4.01
CA MET A 297 1.39 35.18 2.83
C MET A 297 2.22 33.90 2.69
N TYR A 298 1.54 32.78 2.47
CA TYR A 298 2.16 31.49 2.22
C TYR A 298 1.60 30.89 0.94
N GLN A 299 2.44 30.12 0.25
CA GLN A 299 2.06 29.30 -0.89
C GLN A 299 2.38 27.84 -0.56
N ILE A 300 1.41 26.97 -0.77
CA ILE A 300 1.51 25.53 -0.59
C ILE A 300 1.16 24.89 -1.92
N ASP A 301 2.13 24.23 -2.54
CA ASP A 301 1.98 23.54 -3.81
C ASP A 301 2.05 22.03 -3.59
N MET A 302 1.12 21.29 -4.19
CA MET A 302 1.18 19.84 -4.33
C MET A 302 1.32 19.50 -5.81
N SER A 303 2.39 18.81 -6.17
CA SER A 303 2.63 18.39 -7.55
C SER A 303 2.79 16.88 -7.69
N SER A 304 2.16 16.28 -8.69
CA SER A 304 2.27 14.84 -9.00
C SER A 304 2.12 14.55 -10.48
N SER A 305 2.84 13.53 -10.96
CA SER A 305 2.61 12.92 -12.28
C SER A 305 1.71 11.69 -12.22
N ASP A 306 1.45 11.19 -11.02
CA ASP A 306 0.86 9.87 -10.78
C ASP A 306 -0.59 10.00 -10.26
N VAL A 307 -0.89 11.09 -9.55
CA VAL A 307 -2.22 11.41 -9.02
C VAL A 307 -2.68 12.81 -9.41
N ASP A 308 -4.00 13.02 -9.43
CA ASP A 308 -4.62 14.33 -9.64
C ASP A 308 -4.60 15.09 -8.30
N ALA A 309 -3.71 16.07 -8.15
CA ALA A 309 -3.39 16.63 -6.84
C ALA A 309 -4.57 17.36 -6.22
N TYR A 310 -4.77 17.21 -4.92
CA TYR A 310 -5.80 17.92 -4.18
C TYR A 310 -5.32 18.25 -2.77
N LEU A 311 -5.35 19.54 -2.43
CA LEU A 311 -4.97 20.06 -1.13
C LEU A 311 -6.20 20.49 -0.35
N VAL A 312 -6.22 20.19 0.95
CA VAL A 312 -7.11 20.81 1.94
C VAL A 312 -6.24 21.38 3.05
N LEU A 313 -6.51 22.61 3.47
CA LEU A 313 -5.89 23.27 4.60
C LEU A 313 -6.97 23.73 5.59
N GLU A 314 -6.99 23.12 6.77
CA GLU A 314 -7.88 23.47 7.86
C GLU A 314 -7.09 24.15 8.98
N GLY A 315 -7.68 25.14 9.64
CA GLY A 315 -6.98 25.93 10.64
C GLY A 315 -7.85 26.39 11.80
N PRO A 316 -7.27 27.18 12.72
CA PRO A 316 -7.99 27.75 13.85
C PRO A 316 -9.21 28.57 13.40
N ASN A 317 -10.21 28.68 14.28
CA ASN A 317 -11.45 29.43 14.07
C ASN A 317 -12.31 28.95 12.88
N GLY A 318 -12.05 27.75 12.35
CA GLY A 318 -12.81 27.23 11.20
C GLY A 318 -12.29 27.74 9.86
N TYR A 319 -11.04 28.20 9.81
CA TYR A 319 -10.33 28.41 8.56
C TYR A 319 -10.35 27.13 7.71
N TYR A 320 -10.71 27.24 6.44
CA TYR A 320 -10.80 26.14 5.50
C TYR A 320 -10.46 26.61 4.10
N ARG A 321 -9.52 25.91 3.44
CA ARG A 321 -9.18 26.09 2.04
C ARG A 321 -8.96 24.75 1.37
N GLU A 322 -9.29 24.69 0.09
CA GLU A 322 -9.01 23.55 -0.76
C GLU A 322 -8.67 24.03 -2.16
N ASP A 323 -7.86 23.25 -2.89
CA ASP A 323 -7.54 23.49 -4.29
C ASP A 323 -7.08 22.18 -4.97
N ASP A 324 -7.33 22.05 -6.27
CA ASP A 324 -6.96 20.88 -7.09
C ASP A 324 -6.18 21.20 -8.38
N ASP A 325 -6.34 22.38 -9.00
CA ASP A 325 -5.73 22.65 -10.32
C ASP A 325 -5.06 24.03 -10.50
N SER A 326 -4.95 24.84 -9.44
CA SER A 326 -4.44 26.22 -9.54
C SER A 326 -2.91 26.33 -9.70
N ALA A 327 -2.14 25.23 -9.59
CA ALA A 327 -0.71 25.20 -9.93
C ALA A 327 -0.42 24.82 -11.40
N GLY A 328 -1.46 24.56 -12.19
CA GLY A 328 -1.35 24.17 -13.60
C GLY A 328 -1.18 22.66 -13.80
N GLU A 329 -1.59 22.17 -14.98
CA GLU A 329 -1.84 20.74 -15.20
C GLU A 329 -2.87 20.21 -14.20
N LEU A 330 -2.54 19.18 -13.43
CA LEU A 330 -3.35 18.58 -12.37
C LEU A 330 -2.71 18.79 -11.00
N ASN A 331 -2.06 19.95 -10.82
CA ASN A 331 -1.36 20.30 -9.59
C ASN A 331 -2.16 21.32 -8.78
N ALA A 332 -2.20 21.13 -7.46
CA ALA A 332 -2.93 21.99 -6.53
C ALA A 332 -2.04 23.09 -5.95
N ARG A 333 -2.63 24.25 -5.68
CA ARG A 333 -2.00 25.40 -5.01
C ARG A 333 -2.96 26.10 -4.06
N ILE A 334 -2.56 26.20 -2.80
CA ILE A 334 -3.17 27.11 -1.83
C ILE A 334 -2.24 28.30 -1.63
N ALA A 335 -2.70 29.51 -1.92
CA ALA A 335 -1.97 30.75 -1.63
C ALA A 335 -2.85 31.70 -0.80
N ASP A 336 -2.56 31.83 0.49
CA ASP A 336 -3.42 32.54 1.45
C ASP A 336 -2.58 33.26 2.52
N PHE A 337 -3.17 34.23 3.21
CA PHE A 337 -2.59 34.87 4.38
C PHE A 337 -2.88 34.01 5.62
N LEU A 338 -1.83 33.47 6.23
CA LEU A 338 -1.96 32.62 7.42
C LEU A 338 -1.54 33.39 8.67
N ALA A 339 -2.31 33.24 9.74
CA ALA A 339 -1.96 33.73 11.06
C ALA A 339 -1.06 32.70 11.78
N PRO A 340 -0.32 33.10 12.83
CA PRO A 340 0.45 32.15 13.61
C PRO A 340 -0.45 31.08 14.25
N GLY A 341 -0.09 29.81 14.09
CA GLY A 341 -0.88 28.70 14.56
C GLY A 341 -0.52 27.37 13.90
N THR A 342 -1.23 26.32 14.28
CA THR A 342 -1.14 24.99 13.68
C THR A 342 -2.33 24.76 12.77
N TYR A 343 -2.06 24.29 11.56
CA TYR A 343 -3.02 23.96 10.53
C TYR A 343 -2.93 22.47 10.18
N GLN A 344 -4.04 21.85 9.80
CA GLN A 344 -4.08 20.51 9.25
C GLN A 344 -4.00 20.60 7.72
N LEU A 345 -2.89 20.13 7.15
CA LEU A 345 -2.69 20.07 5.71
C LEU A 345 -2.93 18.63 5.23
N THR A 346 -3.97 18.43 4.44
CA THR A 346 -4.31 17.13 3.86
C THR A 346 -4.02 17.13 2.37
N ALA A 347 -3.16 16.21 1.94
CA ALA A 347 -2.86 15.90 0.55
C ALA A 347 -3.59 14.62 0.15
N ARG A 348 -4.38 14.70 -0.92
CA ARG A 348 -5.15 13.58 -1.46
C ARG A 348 -5.28 13.69 -2.97
N THR A 349 -5.96 12.73 -3.59
CA THR A 349 -6.34 12.83 -5.00
C THR A 349 -7.69 13.54 -5.15
N ALA A 350 -7.85 14.34 -6.21
CA ALA A 350 -9.11 14.98 -6.58
C ALA A 350 -10.13 13.94 -7.07
N TYR A 351 -9.62 12.93 -7.80
CA TYR A 351 -10.40 11.83 -8.35
C TYR A 351 -9.59 10.54 -8.43
N GLY A 352 -10.28 9.40 -8.44
CA GLY A 352 -9.67 8.09 -8.65
C GLY A 352 -9.23 7.39 -7.37
N THR A 353 -8.75 6.16 -7.55
CA THR A 353 -8.15 5.31 -6.50
C THR A 353 -6.68 5.03 -6.80
N ASP A 354 -6.13 5.75 -7.78
CA ASP A 354 -4.75 5.60 -8.20
C ASP A 354 -3.83 5.96 -7.04
N SER A 355 -2.68 5.30 -7.00
CA SER A 355 -1.66 5.51 -5.99
C SER A 355 -0.43 6.06 -6.65
N GLY A 356 0.31 6.91 -5.95
CA GLY A 356 1.37 7.63 -6.61
C GLY A 356 2.13 8.60 -5.74
N LEU A 357 3.29 8.98 -6.26
CA LEU A 357 4.20 9.92 -5.61
C LEU A 357 3.70 11.35 -5.84
N PHE A 358 3.76 12.17 -4.81
CA PHE A 358 3.59 13.61 -4.91
C PHE A 358 4.72 14.34 -4.19
N THR A 359 4.89 15.61 -4.53
CA THR A 359 5.79 16.54 -3.83
C THR A 359 4.95 17.64 -3.21
N LEU A 360 5.22 17.96 -1.94
CA LEU A 360 4.69 19.13 -1.26
C LEU A 360 5.79 20.17 -1.08
N ALA A 361 5.50 21.41 -1.45
CA ALA A 361 6.37 22.56 -1.22
C ALA A 361 5.60 23.65 -0.49
N ILE A 362 6.14 24.11 0.65
CA ILE A 362 5.53 25.15 1.48
C ILE A 362 6.50 26.32 1.54
N GLU A 363 6.13 27.48 1.00
CA GLU A 363 7.01 28.63 0.90
C GLU A 363 6.33 29.91 1.39
N PRO A 364 7.02 30.76 2.20
CA PRO A 364 6.58 32.13 2.41
C PRO A 364 6.59 32.88 1.08
N ARG A 365 5.59 33.73 0.89
CA ARG A 365 5.46 34.55 -0.31
C ARG A 365 5.57 36.03 0.06
N ASP A 366 6.57 36.71 -0.49
CA ASP A 366 6.68 38.15 -0.31
C ASP A 366 5.55 38.87 -1.04
N LEU A 367 4.92 39.82 -0.35
CA LEU A 367 4.06 40.80 -0.99
C LEU A 367 4.90 41.80 -1.78
N PRO A 368 4.36 42.42 -2.85
CA PRO A 368 5.01 43.55 -3.49
C PRO A 368 5.37 44.61 -2.45
N ASN A 369 6.55 45.25 -2.58
CA ASN A 369 7.12 46.14 -1.57
C ASN A 369 6.23 47.32 -1.13
N ASP A 370 5.19 47.65 -1.89
CA ASP A 370 4.26 48.76 -1.62
C ASP A 370 2.92 48.30 -1.02
N VAL A 371 2.77 47.00 -0.71
CA VAL A 371 1.55 46.41 -0.15
C VAL A 371 1.80 45.96 1.28
N GLU A 372 1.23 46.70 2.23
CA GLU A 372 1.08 46.24 3.62
C GLU A 372 -0.36 45.77 3.83
N LEU A 373 -0.53 44.54 4.30
CA LEU A 373 -1.85 43.99 4.66
C LEU A 373 -2.23 44.41 6.07
N ARG A 374 -3.46 44.89 6.22
CA ARG A 374 -4.06 45.21 7.51
C ARG A 374 -5.45 44.58 7.58
N ASN A 375 -5.57 43.47 8.29
CA ASN A 375 -6.82 42.69 8.40
C ASN A 375 -7.67 43.05 9.62
N GLU A 376 -7.19 43.93 10.50
CA GLU A 376 -7.91 44.41 11.67
C GLU A 376 -7.45 45.79 12.11
N GLY A 377 -8.19 46.43 13.01
CA GLY A 377 -7.77 47.63 13.73
C GLY A 377 -8.62 48.87 13.43
N ALA A 378 -8.02 50.05 13.59
CA ALA A 378 -8.72 51.32 13.37
C ALA A 378 -8.79 51.66 11.87
N LEU A 379 -9.94 52.19 11.44
CA LEU A 379 -10.10 52.89 10.18
C LEU A 379 -10.07 54.40 10.43
N THR A 380 -9.12 55.09 9.82
CA THR A 380 -9.03 56.55 9.80
C THR A 380 -9.74 57.09 8.57
N PRO A 381 -10.52 58.18 8.69
CA PRO A 381 -11.03 58.89 7.53
C PRO A 381 -9.95 59.25 6.52
N ASP A 382 -10.30 59.19 5.23
CA ASP A 382 -9.46 59.51 4.07
C ASP A 382 -8.24 58.58 3.87
N GLU A 383 -8.31 57.36 4.39
CA GLU A 383 -7.29 56.34 4.15
C GLU A 383 -7.74 55.28 3.13
N THR A 384 -6.76 54.55 2.62
CA THR A 384 -6.96 53.34 1.83
C THR A 384 -6.01 52.29 2.37
N LEU A 385 -6.50 51.08 2.58
CA LEU A 385 -5.73 49.94 3.05
C LEU A 385 -5.91 48.74 2.12
N ASN A 386 -4.94 47.84 2.16
CA ASN A 386 -5.06 46.52 1.58
C ASN A 386 -5.33 45.51 2.69
N GLY A 387 -6.26 44.60 2.46
CA GLY A 387 -6.51 43.46 3.33
C GLY A 387 -6.56 42.18 2.53
N TRP A 388 -6.59 41.06 3.25
CA TRP A 388 -6.71 39.73 2.67
C TRP A 388 -7.85 38.99 3.35
N TYR A 389 -8.90 38.69 2.59
CA TYR A 389 -10.06 37.97 3.08
C TYR A 389 -9.84 36.46 2.96
N SER A 390 -10.03 35.74 4.07
CA SER A 390 -9.83 34.29 4.15
C SER A 390 -11.09 33.55 4.66
N GLY A 391 -12.28 34.04 4.29
CA GLY A 391 -13.56 33.41 4.66
C GLY A 391 -14.21 34.02 5.92
N GLU A 392 -13.41 34.46 6.89
CA GLU A 392 -13.89 35.18 8.07
C GLU A 392 -14.03 36.69 7.84
N ALA A 393 -15.05 37.30 8.45
CA ALA A 393 -15.29 38.72 8.34
C ALA A 393 -14.21 39.53 9.07
N LEU A 394 -13.57 40.44 8.36
CA LEU A 394 -12.55 41.34 8.90
C LEU A 394 -13.21 42.56 9.51
N THR A 395 -12.88 42.87 10.75
CA THR A 395 -13.55 43.92 11.52
C THR A 395 -12.62 45.09 11.78
N TYR A 396 -13.12 46.29 11.47
CA TYR A 396 -12.42 47.54 11.70
C TYR A 396 -13.26 48.54 12.49
N GLN A 397 -12.59 49.44 13.21
CA GLN A 397 -13.23 50.48 14.03
C GLN A 397 -13.05 51.85 13.39
N LEU A 398 -14.14 52.46 12.92
CA LEU A 398 -14.18 53.79 12.34
C LEU A 398 -14.67 54.81 13.39
N THR A 399 -13.90 55.86 13.66
CA THR A 399 -14.33 56.96 14.53
C THR A 399 -14.62 58.21 13.69
N ILE A 400 -15.82 58.75 13.86
CA ILE A 400 -16.28 59.99 13.22
C ILE A 400 -16.32 61.08 14.29
N GLU A 401 -15.54 62.14 14.11
CA GLU A 401 -15.41 63.23 15.10
C GLU A 401 -16.46 64.33 14.93
N GLU A 402 -16.92 64.53 13.70
CA GLU A 402 -17.95 65.49 13.33
C GLU A 402 -18.89 64.91 12.27
N SER A 403 -20.11 65.45 12.18
CA SER A 403 -21.11 64.99 11.20
C SER A 403 -20.53 64.99 9.79
N SER A 404 -20.48 63.82 9.15
CA SER A 404 -19.79 63.63 7.87
C SER A 404 -20.58 62.72 6.93
N LEU A 405 -20.50 63.00 5.62
CA LEU A 405 -20.88 62.07 4.57
C LEU A 405 -19.72 61.10 4.38
N VAL A 406 -19.91 59.85 4.83
CA VAL A 406 -18.91 58.79 4.80
C VAL A 406 -19.15 57.91 3.59
N THR A 407 -18.11 57.72 2.77
CA THR A 407 -18.08 56.68 1.73
C THR A 407 -17.09 55.59 2.13
N LEU A 408 -17.56 54.35 2.16
CA LEU A 408 -16.75 53.14 2.25
C LEU A 408 -16.80 52.46 0.88
N SER A 409 -15.66 52.11 0.32
CA SER A 409 -15.57 51.37 -0.95
C SER A 409 -14.62 50.21 -0.78
N MET A 410 -15.11 49.00 -1.02
CA MET A 410 -14.34 47.77 -0.99
C MET A 410 -14.26 47.21 -2.39
N SER A 411 -13.07 46.88 -2.87
CA SER A 411 -12.88 46.30 -4.19
C SER A 411 -11.94 45.11 -4.16
N SER A 412 -12.27 44.07 -4.93
CA SER A 412 -11.44 42.88 -5.10
C SER A 412 -11.59 42.33 -6.51
N ASN A 413 -10.51 41.75 -7.04
CA ASN A 413 -10.56 40.95 -8.27
C ASN A 413 -10.71 39.45 -7.98
N ASP A 414 -10.56 39.05 -6.72
CA ASP A 414 -10.45 37.65 -6.30
C ASP A 414 -11.79 37.12 -5.74
N PHE A 415 -12.64 38.00 -5.22
CA PHE A 415 -13.95 37.64 -4.68
C PHE A 415 -15.00 38.75 -4.78
N ASP A 416 -16.26 38.38 -4.62
CA ASP A 416 -17.41 39.30 -4.56
C ASP A 416 -17.49 39.93 -3.17
N THR A 417 -17.39 41.26 -3.09
CA THR A 417 -17.19 41.97 -1.82
C THR A 417 -18.51 42.28 -1.11
N TYR A 418 -18.48 42.38 0.22
CA TYR A 418 -19.63 42.72 1.05
C TYR A 418 -19.19 43.59 2.23
N LEU A 419 -19.82 44.75 2.36
CA LEU A 419 -19.57 45.69 3.46
C LEU A 419 -20.76 45.78 4.39
N GLU A 420 -20.48 45.80 5.69
CA GLU A 420 -21.45 46.14 6.74
C GLU A 420 -20.90 47.26 7.60
N LEU A 421 -21.76 48.22 7.94
CA LEU A 421 -21.47 49.32 8.86
C LEU A 421 -22.53 49.31 9.95
N TYR A 422 -22.12 49.18 11.21
CA TYR A 422 -23.05 49.26 12.34
C TYR A 422 -22.44 50.01 13.53
N GLY A 423 -23.29 50.71 14.30
CA GLY A 423 -22.85 51.55 15.42
C GLY A 423 -23.80 52.72 15.63
N GLU A 424 -23.82 53.31 16.83
CA GLU A 424 -24.65 54.50 17.15
C GLU A 424 -26.13 54.39 16.74
N GLY A 425 -26.70 53.17 16.77
CA GLY A 425 -28.10 52.91 16.43
C GLY A 425 -28.41 52.78 14.93
N VAL A 426 -27.41 52.79 14.05
CA VAL A 426 -27.57 52.55 12.60
C VAL A 426 -26.93 51.23 12.17
N SER A 427 -27.41 50.70 11.04
CA SER A 427 -26.89 49.50 10.38
C SER A 427 -27.12 49.61 8.87
N TYR A 428 -26.06 49.49 8.09
CA TYR A 428 -26.08 49.57 6.63
C TYR A 428 -25.23 48.46 6.02
N THR A 429 -25.63 47.99 4.84
CA THR A 429 -24.93 46.92 4.12
C THR A 429 -24.93 47.18 2.63
N ASP A 430 -23.89 46.78 1.91
CA ASP A 430 -23.82 46.85 0.44
C ASP A 430 -22.87 45.78 -0.11
N ASP A 431 -23.15 45.28 -1.31
CA ASP A 431 -22.38 44.25 -2.01
C ASP A 431 -21.97 44.63 -3.45
N ASP A 432 -22.77 45.41 -4.18
CA ASP A 432 -22.52 45.64 -5.62
C ASP A 432 -22.64 47.11 -6.10
N SER A 433 -22.85 48.08 -5.21
CA SER A 433 -23.04 49.49 -5.61
C SER A 433 -21.75 50.21 -6.04
N GLY A 434 -20.58 49.60 -5.84
CA GLY A 434 -19.26 50.10 -6.27
C GLY A 434 -18.92 49.77 -7.74
N GLY A 435 -19.75 48.96 -8.41
CA GLY A 435 -19.62 48.56 -9.80
C GLY A 435 -18.92 47.19 -9.96
N GLY A 436 -19.48 46.34 -10.83
CA GLY A 436 -19.07 44.94 -10.90
C GLY A 436 -19.59 44.18 -9.69
N THR A 437 -18.70 43.55 -8.94
CA THR A 437 -18.93 42.81 -7.68
C THR A 437 -18.31 43.54 -6.47
N ASN A 438 -18.22 44.87 -6.57
CA ASN A 438 -17.57 45.73 -5.58
C ASN A 438 -18.61 46.47 -4.74
N ALA A 439 -18.43 46.51 -3.44
CA ALA A 439 -19.34 47.12 -2.47
C ALA A 439 -19.01 48.60 -2.25
N ARG A 440 -20.04 49.44 -2.15
CA ARG A 440 -19.93 50.86 -1.81
C ARG A 440 -21.07 51.33 -0.92
N LEU A 441 -20.73 51.72 0.31
CA LEU A 441 -21.65 52.41 1.21
C LEU A 441 -21.40 53.91 1.20
N GLU A 442 -22.44 54.71 0.99
CA GLU A 442 -22.41 56.18 1.14
C GLU A 442 -23.49 56.61 2.14
N GLN A 443 -23.10 57.03 3.34
CA GLN A 443 -24.01 57.32 4.45
C GLN A 443 -23.61 58.57 5.22
N ALA A 444 -24.58 59.36 5.64
CA ALA A 444 -24.34 60.50 6.50
C ALA A 444 -24.35 60.04 7.98
N LEU A 445 -23.21 60.16 8.66
CA LEU A 445 -22.98 59.63 10.01
C LEU A 445 -22.74 60.76 11.02
N LEU A 446 -23.36 60.61 12.20
CA LEU A 446 -23.13 61.50 13.34
C LEU A 446 -21.78 61.18 14.01
N PRO A 447 -21.26 62.07 14.87
CA PRO A 447 -20.07 61.77 15.64
C PRO A 447 -20.27 60.52 16.50
N GLY A 448 -19.30 59.60 16.47
CA GLY A 448 -19.41 58.33 17.18
C GLY A 448 -18.41 57.28 16.71
N THR A 449 -18.54 56.07 17.23
CA THR A 449 -17.72 54.93 16.83
C THR A 449 -18.57 53.89 16.13
N TYR A 450 -18.12 53.50 14.95
CA TYR A 450 -18.77 52.52 14.10
C TYR A 450 -17.85 51.33 13.86
N THR A 451 -18.45 50.18 13.66
CA THR A 451 -17.76 48.97 13.24
C THR A 451 -18.02 48.75 11.76
N VAL A 452 -16.94 48.55 11.00
CA VAL A 452 -16.97 48.18 9.58
C VAL A 452 -16.58 46.72 9.48
N SER A 453 -17.46 45.89 8.95
CA SER A 453 -17.20 44.49 8.63
C SER A 453 -16.96 44.37 7.12
N ALA A 454 -15.78 43.91 6.74
CA ALA A 454 -15.39 43.63 5.36
C ALA A 454 -15.30 42.12 5.16
N ARG A 455 -16.08 41.57 4.23
CA ARG A 455 -16.12 40.13 3.94
C ARG A 455 -16.49 39.86 2.49
N GLY A 456 -16.49 38.59 2.11
CA GLY A 456 -17.09 38.15 0.85
C GLY A 456 -18.62 38.05 0.94
N PHE A 457 -19.31 38.24 -0.20
CA PHE A 457 -20.73 37.95 -0.32
C PHE A 457 -21.01 36.46 -0.07
N SER A 458 -20.14 35.58 -0.61
CA SER A 458 -20.10 34.15 -0.27
C SER A 458 -18.92 33.83 0.66
N ALA A 459 -19.07 32.77 1.46
CA ALA A 459 -18.02 32.28 2.35
C ALA A 459 -16.86 31.56 1.61
N SER A 460 -17.02 31.30 0.31
CA SER A 460 -16.04 30.59 -0.52
C SER A 460 -14.98 31.52 -1.13
N GLY A 461 -15.17 32.84 -1.05
CA GLY A 461 -14.20 33.80 -1.56
C GLY A 461 -12.92 33.84 -0.72
N SER A 462 -11.80 34.10 -1.37
CA SER A 462 -10.54 34.44 -0.72
C SER A 462 -9.75 35.41 -1.59
N GLY A 463 -8.87 36.20 -1.01
CA GLY A 463 -7.94 37.00 -1.77
C GLY A 463 -7.80 38.43 -1.28
N MET A 464 -7.06 39.21 -2.05
CA MET A 464 -6.73 40.58 -1.70
C MET A 464 -7.92 41.50 -1.97
N PHE A 465 -8.10 42.50 -1.12
CA PHE A 465 -9.02 43.60 -1.38
C PHE A 465 -8.42 44.93 -0.97
N GLU A 466 -8.90 46.00 -1.59
CA GLU A 466 -8.65 47.36 -1.19
C GLU A 466 -9.90 47.91 -0.48
N LEU A 467 -9.73 48.51 0.69
CA LEU A 467 -10.80 49.22 1.41
C LEU A 467 -10.42 50.70 1.54
N ALA A 468 -11.21 51.55 0.89
CA ALA A 468 -11.07 53.00 0.93
C ALA A 468 -12.19 53.63 1.77
N VAL A 469 -11.82 54.59 2.61
CA VAL A 469 -12.73 55.37 3.45
C VAL A 469 -12.54 56.84 3.13
N SER A 470 -13.61 57.56 2.82
CA SER A 470 -13.59 59.04 2.76
C SER A 470 -14.67 59.62 3.66
N ALA A 471 -14.38 60.70 4.37
CA ALA A 471 -15.37 61.40 5.19
C ALA A 471 -15.37 62.89 4.89
N GLU A 472 -16.45 63.40 4.30
CA GLU A 472 -16.61 64.83 4.03
C GLU A 472 -17.54 65.46 5.05
N PRO A 473 -17.10 66.47 5.84
CA PRO A 473 -17.96 67.15 6.79
C PRO A 473 -19.23 67.68 6.12
N THR A 474 -20.39 67.40 6.72
CA THR A 474 -21.69 67.81 6.21
C THR A 474 -22.59 68.26 7.35
N GLU A 475 -23.37 69.31 7.13
CA GLU A 475 -24.37 69.74 8.10
C GLU A 475 -25.55 68.77 8.10
N MET A 476 -25.55 67.79 9.00
CA MET A 476 -26.76 67.06 9.34
C MET A 476 -27.53 67.81 10.43
N GLN A 477 -28.80 68.13 10.16
CA GLN A 477 -29.72 68.44 11.25
C GLN A 477 -30.08 67.12 11.93
N PRO A 478 -29.92 67.00 13.26
CA PRO A 478 -30.48 65.86 13.96
C PRO A 478 -32.01 65.88 13.79
N ASP A 479 -32.58 64.79 13.31
CA ASP A 479 -34.04 64.61 13.34
C ASP A 479 -34.50 64.66 14.81
N THR A 480 -35.31 65.68 15.12
CA THR A 480 -35.85 65.95 16.47
C THR A 480 -36.99 65.03 16.86
#